data_AF-A0A2M8SC76-F1
#
_entry.id   AF-A0A2M8SC76-F1
#
_cell.length_a   1.000
_cell.length_b   1.000
_cell.length_c   1.000
_cell.angle_alpha   90.00
_cell.angle_beta   90.00
_cell.angle_gamma   90.00
#
_symmetry.space_group_name_H-M   'P 1'
#
loop_
_entity.id
_entity.type
_entity.pdbx_description
1 polymer ?
#
loop_
_entity_poly.entity_id
_entity_poly.type
_entity_poly.pdbx_seq_one_letter_code
_entity_poly.pdbx_strand_id
1 'polypeptide(L)'
;MKRRIILLLVTVLLLVTTSSAAAQEYSFNLNQEIVHVFWNSDGTLSLDYYFVFTNDPGAHVIDFVDVGMPNSDYDFSSITADVDGNSLSISSDFKGDGPYGFAVDMGAYAIQPGEAGHVHIAVGRITHMLYNDTNEPKTYASGEFSPAYWTTAHGATDLTVVFHLPPDMPPGEPRYHNPAGGWPGNDAP
;
A
#
# COMPACT_ATOMS: atom_id res chain seq x y z
N MET A 1 27.54 -50.70 -27.19
CA MET A 1 28.08 -49.32 -27.20
C MET A 1 26.98 -48.27 -27.39
N LYS A 2 26.13 -48.36 -28.43
CA LYS A 2 25.04 -47.38 -28.72
C LYS A 2 24.11 -47.08 -27.53
N ARG A 3 23.67 -48.10 -26.78
CA ARG A 3 22.79 -47.93 -25.60
C ARG A 3 23.43 -47.16 -24.43
N ARG A 4 24.75 -47.28 -24.25
CA ARG A 4 25.50 -46.54 -23.22
C ARG A 4 25.68 -45.06 -23.61
N ILE A 5 25.84 -44.79 -24.89
CA ILE A 5 25.93 -43.42 -25.43
C ILE A 5 24.59 -42.70 -25.28
N ILE A 6 23.48 -43.37 -25.59
CA ILE A 6 22.12 -42.80 -25.43
C ILE A 6 21.84 -42.49 -23.94
N LEU A 7 22.17 -43.40 -23.03
CA LEU A 7 22.01 -43.16 -21.60
C LEU A 7 22.84 -41.96 -21.12
N LEU A 8 24.10 -41.85 -21.57
CA LEU A 8 24.95 -40.71 -21.23
C LEU A 8 24.39 -39.39 -21.78
N LEU A 9 23.86 -39.39 -23.00
CA LEU A 9 23.28 -38.20 -23.63
C LEU A 9 22.01 -37.74 -22.89
N VAL A 10 21.16 -38.67 -22.47
CA VAL A 10 19.95 -38.38 -21.68
C VAL A 10 20.33 -37.85 -20.29
N THR A 11 21.35 -38.41 -19.64
CA THR A 11 21.84 -37.91 -18.35
C THR A 11 22.44 -36.50 -18.48
N VAL A 12 23.21 -36.22 -19.52
CA VAL A 12 23.74 -34.87 -19.79
C VAL A 12 22.60 -33.89 -20.09
N LEU A 13 21.58 -34.29 -20.84
CA LEU A 13 20.42 -33.43 -21.12
C LEU A 13 19.61 -33.11 -19.85
N LEU A 14 19.46 -34.06 -18.94
CA LEU A 14 18.81 -33.87 -17.63
C LEU A 14 19.63 -32.98 -16.67
N LEU A 15 20.95 -32.94 -16.81
CA LEU A 15 21.85 -32.08 -16.02
C LEU A 15 21.87 -30.63 -16.53
N VAL A 16 21.49 -30.38 -17.79
CA VAL A 16 21.46 -29.04 -18.39
C VAL A 16 20.10 -28.33 -18.14
N THR A 17 19.06 -29.05 -17.70
CA THR A 17 17.74 -28.48 -17.41
C THR A 17 17.54 -28.04 -15.96
N THR A 18 18.59 -27.98 -15.13
CA THR A 18 18.50 -27.25 -13.85
C THR A 18 18.62 -25.75 -14.14
N SER A 19 17.63 -25.19 -14.84
CA SER A 19 17.39 -23.76 -14.78
C SER A 19 17.14 -23.46 -13.31
N SER A 20 18.06 -22.74 -12.67
CA SER A 20 17.81 -22.07 -11.40
C SER A 20 16.45 -21.40 -11.54
N ALA A 21 15.50 -21.78 -10.69
CA ALA A 21 14.33 -20.93 -10.48
C ALA A 21 14.92 -19.60 -10.04
N ALA A 22 14.95 -18.61 -10.94
CA ALA A 22 15.20 -17.25 -10.54
C ALA A 22 14.04 -16.93 -9.62
N ALA A 23 14.29 -16.93 -8.30
CA ALA A 23 13.36 -16.35 -7.36
C ALA A 23 13.33 -14.87 -7.74
N GLN A 24 12.35 -14.49 -8.55
CA GLN A 24 12.12 -13.09 -8.87
C GLN A 24 11.59 -12.47 -7.59
N GLU A 25 12.30 -11.47 -7.09
CA GLU A 25 11.85 -10.67 -5.97
C GLU A 25 10.88 -9.60 -6.49
N TYR A 26 10.00 -9.13 -5.61
CA TYR A 26 9.22 -7.93 -5.89
C TYR A 26 10.18 -6.74 -6.04
N SER A 27 9.98 -5.95 -7.09
CA SER A 27 10.80 -4.76 -7.39
C SER A 27 9.96 -3.83 -8.24
N PHE A 28 9.56 -2.68 -7.71
CA PHE A 28 8.69 -1.75 -8.41
C PHE A 28 8.91 -0.31 -7.96
N ASN A 29 8.51 0.64 -8.82
CA ASN A 29 8.34 2.03 -8.41
C ASN A 29 6.87 2.26 -8.05
N LEU A 30 6.61 2.88 -6.90
CA LEU A 30 5.32 3.51 -6.63
C LEU A 30 5.37 4.92 -7.21
N ASN A 31 4.93 5.07 -8.44
CA ASN A 31 5.00 6.33 -9.18
C ASN A 31 4.16 7.43 -8.51
N GLN A 32 2.98 7.07 -8.00
CA GLN A 32 2.06 8.00 -7.37
C GLN A 32 1.31 7.34 -6.22
N GLU A 33 1.15 8.11 -5.14
CA GLU A 33 0.25 7.81 -4.04
C GLU A 33 -0.58 9.06 -3.75
N ILE A 34 -1.88 8.96 -3.95
CA ILE A 34 -2.84 9.96 -3.49
C ILE A 34 -3.64 9.33 -2.38
N VAL A 35 -3.73 10.00 -1.24
CA VAL A 35 -4.62 9.58 -0.16
C VAL A 35 -5.48 10.74 0.32
N HIS A 36 -6.79 10.52 0.29
CA HIS A 36 -7.74 11.36 0.98
C HIS A 36 -8.00 10.78 2.38
N VAL A 37 -7.81 11.63 3.39
CA VAL A 37 -7.92 11.31 4.81
C VAL A 37 -9.13 12.04 5.35
N PHE A 38 -10.22 11.31 5.59
CA PHE A 38 -11.48 11.88 6.04
C PHE A 38 -11.64 11.74 7.55
N TRP A 39 -11.60 12.86 8.26
CA TRP A 39 -11.95 12.94 9.67
C TRP A 39 -13.47 13.11 9.80
N ASN A 40 -14.17 12.01 10.07
CA ASN A 40 -15.63 11.98 10.08
C ASN A 40 -16.23 12.67 11.32
N SER A 41 -17.48 13.13 11.20
CA SER A 41 -18.20 13.80 12.30
C SER A 41 -18.43 12.89 13.52
N ASP A 42 -18.39 11.57 13.36
CA ASP A 42 -18.54 10.60 14.44
C ASP A 42 -17.20 10.26 15.13
N GLY A 43 -16.12 10.95 14.78
CA GLY A 43 -14.77 10.77 15.34
C GLY A 43 -14.01 9.60 14.74
N THR A 44 -14.50 8.99 13.66
CA THR A 44 -13.76 7.97 12.90
C THR A 44 -12.96 8.55 11.75
N LEU A 45 -12.05 7.74 11.24
CA LEU A 45 -11.27 8.04 10.04
C LEU A 45 -11.73 7.14 8.89
N SER A 46 -11.87 7.69 7.70
CA SER A 46 -11.96 6.93 6.44
C SER A 46 -10.77 7.30 5.54
N LEU A 47 -10.28 6.34 4.77
CA LEU A 47 -9.16 6.52 3.85
C LEU A 47 -9.60 6.15 2.44
N ASP A 48 -9.11 6.89 1.45
CA ASP A 48 -9.32 6.65 0.04
C ASP A 48 -7.98 6.84 -0.67
N TYR A 49 -7.38 5.71 -1.07
CA TYR A 49 -6.07 5.62 -1.68
C TYR A 49 -6.19 5.41 -3.18
N TYR A 50 -5.28 6.03 -3.91
CA TYR A 50 -5.00 5.75 -5.31
C TYR A 50 -3.50 5.54 -5.48
N PHE A 51 -3.11 4.32 -5.82
CA PHE A 51 -1.72 3.95 -6.04
C PHE A 51 -1.46 3.70 -7.52
N VAL A 52 -0.34 4.19 -8.05
CA VAL A 52 0.13 3.91 -9.40
C VAL A 52 1.51 3.28 -9.32
N PHE A 53 1.65 2.09 -9.87
CA PHE A 53 2.88 1.30 -9.86
C PHE A 53 3.47 1.18 -11.27
N THR A 54 4.79 1.05 -11.34
CA THR A 54 5.52 0.48 -12.47
C THR A 54 6.32 -0.70 -11.94
N ASN A 55 5.99 -1.90 -12.40
CA ASN A 55 6.71 -3.11 -12.03
C ASN A 55 7.98 -3.21 -12.87
N ASP A 56 9.11 -3.55 -12.25
CA ASP A 56 10.37 -3.59 -12.98
C ASP A 56 10.41 -4.76 -13.98
N PRO A 57 11.12 -4.61 -15.11
CA PRO A 57 11.34 -5.72 -16.03
C PRO A 57 12.03 -6.91 -15.36
N GLY A 58 11.38 -8.07 -15.38
CA GLY A 58 11.92 -9.32 -14.80
C GLY A 58 11.73 -9.48 -13.29
N ALA A 59 11.05 -8.54 -12.63
CA ALA A 59 10.59 -8.67 -11.24
C ALA A 59 9.44 -9.68 -11.11
N HIS A 60 9.06 -10.03 -9.89
CA HIS A 60 7.85 -10.81 -9.65
C HIS A 60 6.61 -10.01 -10.11
N VAL A 61 5.58 -10.70 -10.58
CA VAL A 61 4.27 -10.07 -10.85
C VAL A 61 3.73 -9.41 -9.57
N ILE A 62 3.13 -8.23 -9.67
CA ILE A 62 2.40 -7.64 -8.53
C ILE A 62 0.99 -8.23 -8.55
N ASP A 63 0.82 -9.39 -7.90
CA ASP A 63 -0.44 -10.11 -7.76
C ASP A 63 -1.15 -9.82 -6.44
N PHE A 64 -0.43 -9.28 -5.45
CA PHE A 64 -1.00 -8.71 -4.22
C PHE A 64 -0.47 -7.30 -3.96
N VAL A 65 -1.36 -6.46 -3.41
CA VAL A 65 -1.01 -5.13 -2.90
C VAL A 65 -1.30 -5.12 -1.40
N ASP A 66 -0.24 -5.15 -0.59
CA ASP A 66 -0.31 -5.12 0.87
C ASP A 66 -0.41 -3.67 1.38
N VAL A 67 -1.47 -3.35 2.11
CA VAL A 67 -1.72 -2.01 2.65
C VAL A 67 -1.67 -2.04 4.18
N GLY A 68 -0.68 -1.34 4.73
CA GLY A 68 -0.53 -1.18 6.18
C GLY A 68 -1.63 -0.28 6.76
N MET A 69 -2.07 -0.61 7.98
CA MET A 69 -3.09 0.15 8.71
C MET A 69 -2.50 0.83 9.95
N PRO A 70 -2.98 2.03 10.33
CA PRO A 70 -2.42 2.77 11.47
C PRO A 70 -2.54 2.03 12.81
N ASN A 71 -3.60 1.23 12.98
CA ASN A 71 -3.87 0.43 14.18
C ASN A 71 -4.71 -0.81 13.80
N SER A 72 -5.06 -1.64 14.79
CA SER A 72 -5.93 -2.81 14.60
C SER A 72 -7.43 -2.51 14.54
N ASP A 73 -7.84 -1.28 14.84
CA ASP A 73 -9.23 -0.89 15.05
C ASP A 73 -9.90 -0.35 13.77
N TYR A 74 -9.58 -0.98 12.64
CA TYR A 74 -10.23 -0.75 11.35
C TYR A 74 -11.30 -1.82 11.09
N ASP A 75 -12.39 -1.42 10.44
CA ASP A 75 -13.45 -2.34 10.03
C ASP A 75 -13.06 -3.00 8.71
N PHE A 76 -12.57 -4.25 8.77
CA PHE A 76 -12.19 -5.02 7.59
C PHE A 76 -13.35 -5.16 6.58
N SER A 77 -14.61 -5.22 7.05
CA SER A 77 -15.77 -5.37 6.17
C SER A 77 -16.12 -4.08 5.40
N SER A 78 -15.54 -2.96 5.81
CA SER A 78 -15.70 -1.66 5.14
C SER A 78 -14.69 -1.42 4.02
N ILE A 79 -13.76 -2.35 3.80
CA ILE A 79 -12.68 -2.21 2.81
C ILE A 79 -13.21 -2.60 1.43
N THR A 80 -12.94 -1.75 0.45
CA THR A 80 -13.18 -2.04 -0.96
C THR A 80 -11.95 -1.69 -1.77
N ALA A 81 -11.69 -2.43 -2.84
CA ALA A 81 -10.66 -2.10 -3.81
C ALA A 81 -11.15 -2.37 -5.23
N ASP A 82 -10.65 -1.61 -6.19
CA ASP A 82 -10.97 -1.76 -7.59
C ASP A 82 -9.85 -1.28 -8.54
N VAL A 83 -9.93 -1.75 -9.79
CA VAL A 83 -9.19 -1.20 -10.92
C VAL A 83 -10.21 -0.79 -11.97
N ASP A 84 -10.25 0.51 -12.30
CA ASP A 84 -11.22 1.08 -13.25
C ASP A 84 -12.69 0.67 -12.97
N GLY A 85 -13.08 0.61 -11.70
CA GLY A 85 -14.42 0.20 -11.26
C GLY A 85 -14.65 -1.31 -11.16
N ASN A 86 -13.66 -2.14 -11.47
CA ASN A 86 -13.75 -3.59 -11.34
C ASN A 86 -13.28 -4.03 -9.96
N SER A 87 -14.20 -4.53 -9.14
CA SER A 87 -13.90 -4.90 -7.75
C SER A 87 -12.85 -6.01 -7.64
N LEU A 88 -11.94 -5.83 -6.68
CA LEU A 88 -10.92 -6.80 -6.28
C LEU A 88 -11.30 -7.49 -4.96
N SER A 89 -10.68 -8.63 -4.70
CA SER A 89 -10.89 -9.35 -3.43
C SER A 89 -9.94 -8.82 -2.36
N ILE A 90 -10.42 -8.77 -1.12
CA ILE A 90 -9.63 -8.36 0.05
C ILE A 90 -9.33 -9.58 0.89
N SER A 91 -8.08 -9.72 1.31
CA SER A 91 -7.57 -10.81 2.13
C SER A 91 -6.97 -10.28 3.44
N SER A 92 -7.17 -11.03 4.52
CA SER A 92 -6.51 -10.76 5.80
C SER A 92 -5.07 -11.29 5.85
N ASP A 93 -4.58 -11.92 4.78
CA ASP A 93 -3.23 -12.49 4.71
C ASP A 93 -2.17 -11.44 4.38
N PHE A 94 -2.13 -10.37 5.18
CA PHE A 94 -1.18 -9.27 5.04
C PHE A 94 0.27 -9.75 5.20
N LYS A 95 1.12 -9.39 4.24
CA LYS A 95 2.56 -9.68 4.20
C LYS A 95 3.42 -8.41 4.15
N GLY A 96 2.80 -7.24 4.10
CA GLY A 96 3.48 -5.97 4.17
C GLY A 96 4.11 -5.70 5.53
N ASP A 97 4.74 -4.54 5.64
CA ASP A 97 5.39 -4.13 6.87
C ASP A 97 4.41 -3.61 7.92
N GLY A 98 4.77 -3.84 9.18
CA GLY A 98 3.99 -3.37 10.32
C GLY A 98 3.06 -4.46 10.89
N PRO A 99 2.42 -4.17 12.03
CA PRO A 99 1.62 -5.17 12.75
C PRO A 99 0.21 -5.34 12.21
N TYR A 100 -0.31 -4.38 11.42
CA TYR A 100 -1.70 -4.35 10.98
C TYR A 100 -1.76 -3.98 9.50
N GLY A 101 -2.62 -4.67 8.76
CA GLY A 101 -2.81 -4.44 7.34
C GLY A 101 -3.75 -5.47 6.73
N PHE A 102 -3.97 -5.32 5.43
CA PHE A 102 -4.69 -6.28 4.59
C PHE A 102 -4.00 -6.37 3.22
N ALA A 103 -4.31 -7.43 2.47
CA ALA A 103 -3.83 -7.60 1.11
C ALA A 103 -5.00 -7.47 0.13
N VAL A 104 -4.78 -6.75 -0.96
CA VAL A 104 -5.68 -6.73 -2.12
C VAL A 104 -5.18 -7.76 -3.13
N ASP A 105 -6.02 -8.73 -3.47
CA ASP A 105 -5.74 -9.70 -4.53
C ASP A 105 -6.04 -9.06 -5.88
N MET A 106 -4.99 -8.82 -6.67
CA MET A 106 -5.09 -8.16 -7.96
C MET A 106 -5.72 -9.07 -9.02
N GLY A 107 -5.68 -10.40 -8.84
CA GLY A 107 -6.28 -11.37 -9.75
C GLY A 107 -5.93 -11.13 -11.22
N ALA A 108 -6.95 -10.87 -12.04
CA ALA A 108 -6.78 -10.60 -13.48
C ALA A 108 -6.11 -9.24 -13.79
N TYR A 109 -5.98 -8.36 -12.80
CA TYR A 109 -5.37 -7.03 -12.89
C TYR A 109 -3.95 -6.99 -12.33
N ALA A 110 -3.35 -8.16 -12.08
CA ALA A 110 -1.98 -8.27 -11.60
C ALA A 110 -0.99 -7.60 -12.57
N ILE A 111 -0.11 -6.75 -12.04
CA ILE A 111 0.77 -5.89 -12.84
C ILE A 111 1.99 -6.69 -13.27
N GLN A 112 2.09 -6.97 -14.56
CA GLN A 112 3.13 -7.84 -15.11
C GLN A 112 4.51 -7.16 -15.07
N PRO A 113 5.60 -7.94 -15.10
CA PRO A 113 6.95 -7.37 -15.09
C PRO A 113 7.18 -6.44 -16.28
N GLY A 114 7.62 -5.21 -16.02
CA GLY A 114 7.81 -4.16 -17.03
C GLY A 114 6.54 -3.38 -17.40
N GLU A 115 5.39 -3.69 -16.79
CA GLU A 115 4.14 -2.97 -17.00
C GLU A 115 3.84 -2.00 -15.85
N ALA A 116 2.90 -1.08 -16.11
CA ALA A 116 2.37 -0.17 -15.12
C ALA A 116 0.89 -0.45 -14.89
N GLY A 117 0.43 -0.19 -13.67
CA GLY A 117 -0.96 -0.38 -13.27
C GLY A 117 -1.31 0.49 -12.08
N HIS A 118 -2.59 0.53 -11.75
CA HIS A 118 -3.07 1.29 -10.61
C HIS A 118 -4.08 0.47 -9.81
N VAL A 119 -4.32 0.88 -8.57
CA VAL A 119 -5.39 0.34 -7.74
C VAL A 119 -5.99 1.46 -6.90
N HIS A 120 -7.31 1.47 -6.83
CA HIS A 120 -8.06 2.34 -5.95
C HIS A 120 -8.54 1.53 -4.74
N ILE A 121 -8.41 2.08 -3.53
CA ILE A 121 -8.70 1.37 -2.28
C ILE A 121 -9.38 2.33 -1.31
N ALA A 122 -10.55 1.97 -0.82
CA ALA A 122 -11.25 2.69 0.23
C ALA A 122 -11.32 1.86 1.52
N VAL A 123 -11.03 2.50 2.65
CA VAL A 123 -11.22 1.97 4.01
C VAL A 123 -12.29 2.81 4.68
N GLY A 124 -13.48 2.23 4.86
CA GLY A 124 -14.65 2.99 5.30
C GLY A 124 -14.59 3.45 6.76
N ARG A 125 -13.93 2.71 7.66
CA ARG A 125 -13.94 3.05 9.09
C ARG A 125 -12.69 2.59 9.84
N ILE A 126 -12.05 3.52 10.53
CA ILE A 126 -10.95 3.31 11.48
C ILE A 126 -11.26 4.12 12.74
N THR A 127 -11.09 3.51 13.91
CA THR A 127 -11.26 4.18 15.21
C THR A 127 -9.93 4.39 15.93
N HIS A 128 -9.94 5.12 17.05
CA HIS A 128 -8.75 5.44 17.86
C HIS A 128 -7.64 6.20 17.10
N MET A 129 -8.04 7.09 16.20
CA MET A 129 -7.13 7.97 15.43
C MET A 129 -7.16 9.43 15.91
N LEU A 130 -8.04 9.77 16.86
CA LEU A 130 -8.14 11.08 17.48
C LEU A 130 -7.67 11.02 18.94
N TYR A 131 -6.85 11.99 19.30
CA TYR A 131 -6.26 12.16 20.62
C TYR A 131 -6.52 13.58 21.13
N ASN A 132 -6.26 13.82 22.42
CA ASN A 132 -6.19 15.20 22.91
C ASN A 132 -4.97 15.89 22.31
N ASP A 133 -5.11 17.15 21.93
CA ASP A 133 -4.01 17.96 21.42
C ASP A 133 -2.86 18.07 22.44
N THR A 134 -1.61 18.08 21.97
CA THR A 134 -0.44 18.15 22.87
C THR A 134 -0.21 19.53 23.49
N ASN A 135 -0.57 20.60 22.78
CA ASN A 135 -0.41 21.99 23.24
C ASN A 135 -1.67 22.48 23.96
N GLU A 136 -2.84 22.03 23.52
CA GLU A 136 -4.16 22.46 23.99
C GLU A 136 -5.11 21.27 24.31
N PRO A 137 -4.72 20.35 25.22
CA PRO A 137 -5.38 19.06 25.44
C PRO A 137 -6.81 19.12 25.97
N LYS A 138 -7.28 20.29 26.38
CA LYS A 138 -8.64 20.49 26.94
C LYS A 138 -9.62 21.07 25.93
N THR A 139 -9.12 21.56 24.79
CA THR A 139 -9.91 22.36 23.83
C THR A 139 -9.85 21.79 22.42
N TYR A 140 -8.74 21.15 22.02
CA TYR A 140 -8.59 20.56 20.69
C TYR A 140 -8.40 19.05 20.75
N ALA A 141 -9.02 18.39 19.77
CA ALA A 141 -8.63 17.05 19.34
C ALA A 141 -7.55 17.17 18.26
N SER A 142 -6.64 16.21 18.23
CA SER A 142 -5.56 16.10 17.24
C SER A 142 -5.57 14.71 16.63
N GLY A 143 -5.22 14.63 15.35
CA GLY A 143 -5.04 13.39 14.62
C GLY A 143 -3.68 13.39 13.93
N GLU A 144 -3.00 12.26 13.95
CA GLU A 144 -1.75 12.03 13.23
C GLU A 144 -1.99 10.93 12.20
N PHE A 145 -1.46 11.13 10.99
CA PHE A 145 -1.61 10.19 9.90
C PHE A 145 -0.30 10.09 9.12
N SER A 146 0.11 8.84 8.87
CA SER A 146 1.15 8.51 7.90
C SER A 146 0.51 7.74 6.75
N PRO A 147 0.83 8.07 5.49
CA PRO A 147 0.43 7.28 4.33
C PRO A 147 1.01 5.85 4.38
N ALA A 148 0.56 5.00 3.45
CA ALA A 148 1.07 3.65 3.34
C ALA A 148 2.57 3.70 2.98
N TYR A 149 3.38 2.85 3.62
CA TYR A 149 4.82 2.80 3.34
C TYR A 149 5.21 1.45 2.76
N TRP A 150 6.27 1.47 1.96
CA TRP A 150 6.66 0.35 1.09
C TRP A 150 8.17 0.14 1.22
N THR A 151 8.61 -0.99 1.77
CA THR A 151 10.05 -1.30 1.83
C THR A 151 10.60 -1.89 0.54
N THR A 152 9.72 -2.46 -0.29
CA THR A 152 10.07 -3.09 -1.57
C THR A 152 10.01 -2.12 -2.74
N ALA A 153 9.42 -0.93 -2.55
CA ALA A 153 9.39 0.12 -3.56
C ALA A 153 10.72 0.88 -3.60
N HIS A 154 11.09 1.36 -4.79
CA HIS A 154 12.21 2.29 -4.98
C HIS A 154 11.81 3.46 -5.86
N GLY A 155 12.74 4.40 -6.00
CA GLY A 155 12.55 5.62 -6.78
C GLY A 155 11.88 6.73 -5.99
N ALA A 156 11.34 7.70 -6.71
CA ALA A 156 10.60 8.81 -6.15
C ALA A 156 9.10 8.59 -6.38
N THR A 157 8.30 8.92 -5.36
CA THR A 157 6.83 8.86 -5.41
C THR A 157 6.28 10.28 -5.46
N ASP A 158 5.36 10.52 -6.39
CA ASP A 158 4.47 11.69 -6.33
C ASP A 158 3.42 11.44 -5.24
N LEU A 159 3.69 11.93 -4.03
CA LEU A 159 2.85 11.74 -2.85
C LEU A 159 1.96 12.96 -2.61
N THR A 160 0.64 12.75 -2.61
CA THR A 160 -0.35 13.76 -2.23
C THR A 160 -1.20 13.26 -1.08
N VAL A 161 -1.24 14.02 0.01
CA VAL A 161 -2.12 13.76 1.16
C VAL A 161 -3.14 14.89 1.25
N VAL A 162 -4.42 14.54 1.27
CA VAL A 162 -5.52 15.51 1.36
C VAL A 162 -6.33 15.25 2.63
N PHE A 163 -6.25 16.16 3.58
CA PHE A 163 -7.07 16.09 4.80
C PHE A 163 -8.43 16.74 4.59
N HIS A 164 -9.48 15.96 4.78
CA HIS A 164 -10.85 16.44 4.90
C HIS A 164 -11.22 16.50 6.38
N LEU A 165 -11.29 17.72 6.91
CA LEU A 165 -11.67 17.96 8.31
C LEU A 165 -13.19 17.76 8.50
N PRO A 166 -13.65 17.53 9.74
CA PRO A 166 -15.07 17.33 10.01
C PRO A 166 -15.91 18.49 9.46
N PRO A 167 -17.04 18.21 8.79
CA PRO A 167 -17.83 19.24 8.11
C PRO A 167 -18.41 20.30 9.07
N ASP A 168 -18.55 19.94 10.34
CA ASP A 168 -19.08 20.82 11.39
C ASP A 168 -17.99 21.70 12.03
N MET A 169 -16.73 21.62 11.57
CA MET A 169 -15.63 22.43 12.10
C MET A 169 -15.77 23.90 11.64
N PRO A 170 -15.82 24.88 12.56
CA PRO A 170 -15.94 26.28 12.19
C PRO A 170 -14.74 26.76 11.37
N PRO A 171 -14.94 27.69 10.42
CA PRO A 171 -13.84 28.34 9.71
C PRO A 171 -12.85 29.00 10.68
N GLY A 172 -11.56 28.77 10.47
CA GLY A 172 -10.49 29.35 11.30
C GLY A 172 -10.16 28.57 12.57
N GLU A 173 -10.87 27.48 12.87
CA GLU A 173 -10.51 26.53 13.93
C GLU A 173 -9.40 25.52 13.57
N PRO A 174 -9.19 25.11 12.29
CA PRO A 174 -8.10 24.21 11.96
C PRO A 174 -6.75 24.70 12.49
N ARG A 175 -5.99 23.78 13.08
CA ARG A 175 -4.61 23.97 13.56
C ARG A 175 -3.74 22.88 12.94
N TYR A 176 -2.48 23.20 12.72
CA TYR A 176 -1.47 22.22 12.35
C TYR A 176 -0.35 22.23 13.37
N HIS A 177 0.27 21.07 13.56
CA HIS A 177 1.57 20.96 14.22
C HIS A 177 2.65 20.91 13.15
N ASN A 178 3.85 21.38 13.50
CA ASN A 178 4.98 21.18 12.60
C ASN A 178 5.21 19.68 12.40
N PRO A 179 5.44 19.22 11.15
CA PRO A 179 5.71 17.82 10.88
C PRO A 179 6.89 17.30 11.70
N ALA A 180 6.79 16.05 12.15
CA ALA A 180 7.86 15.32 12.82
C ALA A 180 8.17 14.02 12.06
N GLY A 181 9.21 13.29 12.45
CA GLY A 181 9.39 11.90 12.00
C GLY A 181 9.81 11.71 10.54
N GLY A 182 10.74 12.51 10.02
CA GLY A 182 11.31 12.29 8.68
C GLY A 182 10.50 12.88 7.53
N TRP A 183 9.67 13.88 7.81
CA TRP A 183 8.92 14.65 6.82
C TRP A 183 9.80 15.11 5.64
N PRO A 184 9.47 14.74 4.39
CA PRO A 184 10.28 15.07 3.22
C PRO A 184 9.95 16.45 2.60
N GLY A 185 8.90 17.13 3.10
CA GLY A 185 8.44 18.42 2.59
C GLY A 185 9.06 19.63 3.30
N ASN A 186 8.44 20.81 3.14
CA ASN A 186 8.83 22.05 3.81
C ASN A 186 8.52 22.00 5.32
N ASP A 187 9.15 22.88 6.11
CA ASP A 187 9.00 22.93 7.58
C ASP A 187 7.55 23.16 8.08
N ALA A 188 6.64 23.60 7.20
CA ALA A 188 5.21 23.69 7.46
C ALA A 188 4.42 23.12 6.27
N PRO A 189 3.26 22.48 6.54
CA PRO A 189 2.33 22.03 5.51
C PRO A 189 1.66 23.19 4.76
#